data_AF-A0A970X5A7-F1
#
_entry.id   AF-A0A970X5A7-F1
#
_cell.length_a   1.000
_cell.length_b   1.000
_cell.length_c   1.000
_cell.angle_alpha   90.00
_cell.angle_beta   90.00
_cell.angle_gamma   90.00
#
_symmetry.space_group_name_H-M   'P 1'
#
loop_
_entity.id
_entity.type
_entity.pdbx_description
1 polymer ?
#
loop_
_entity_poly.entity_id
_entity_poly.type
_entity_poly.pdbx_seq_one_letter_code
_entity_poly.pdbx_strand_id
1 'polypeptide(L)'
;MKPAFHTKATVLLFSLCLMGSPLAGPFTQQAKAQSSAVMQMARGELDKRGLTESEVRTRLLEKGIDVDNIAPADYPAYQGRVTAVLNELEAEKKGKGSQAAAQPVVINVAAPATTPVTGSTLTNNTSTQVGVTTPADLPETTPEEAAAEASQRVAQAAAANRGGGRIYGHSLFTDKTLDIFRTTDGAQAPDTYVLGEGDEVHITIFGASQTDIQQRIAPDGSIQPAGVSRIFLKGLTLAQARKVIQNQLSSAYLFRPDQLAVTIVTARTILINVFGEAAVTGGFNISALNSAFNALSAAGGPTAIGSVRKIQHIRGTTKRTMDLYAFMSDPTVQYNFDLQNNDILHVPVADKLVSIQGAVKRPMTYEMLDKETLADLIRYAGGLTQDVYPDFIQIQRYVNGEEKLLEWNLTDVLNGREKVALVNGDVVRVRSINKPMDTFVDIDGSVYYPGRFDFGANPTLKTLIERAQPNERAKPDFLLVERTRPDATIEVITVPFPGYNNAPDFALQAKDRVHILDLASYRDVAS
;
A
#
# COMPACT_ATOMS: atom_id res chain seq x y z
N MET A 1 13.84 -3.58 -15.97
CA MET A 1 13.32 -2.22 -15.73
C MET A 1 12.09 -1.98 -16.60
N LYS A 2 11.08 -1.22 -16.15
CA LYS A 2 9.93 -0.75 -16.97
C LYS A 2 9.83 0.78 -16.87
N PRO A 3 9.64 1.53 -17.97
CA PRO A 3 9.66 3.00 -17.93
C PRO A 3 8.27 3.63 -17.68
N ALA A 4 8.15 4.45 -16.64
CA ALA A 4 7.56 5.80 -16.61
C ALA A 4 6.38 6.21 -17.56
N PHE A 5 5.40 5.35 -17.85
CA PHE A 5 4.29 5.70 -18.76
C PHE A 5 3.32 6.77 -18.22
N HIS A 6 2.91 6.74 -16.95
CA HIS A 6 1.98 7.75 -16.39
C HIS A 6 2.52 9.19 -16.37
N THR A 7 3.85 9.36 -16.38
CA THR A 7 4.50 10.68 -16.29
C THR A 7 4.21 11.59 -17.49
N LYS A 8 3.89 11.03 -18.67
CA LYS A 8 3.70 11.81 -19.91
C LYS A 8 2.32 12.51 -19.96
N ALA A 9 1.26 11.81 -19.55
CA ALA A 9 -0.11 12.33 -19.56
C ALA A 9 -0.32 13.47 -18.56
N THR A 10 0.22 13.31 -17.34
CA THR A 10 0.17 14.30 -16.26
C THR A 10 0.80 15.64 -16.71
N VAL A 11 1.95 15.56 -17.39
CA VAL A 11 2.66 16.71 -17.98
C VAL A 11 1.86 17.41 -19.07
N LEU A 12 1.07 16.66 -19.84
CA LEU A 12 0.24 17.16 -20.93
C LEU A 12 -0.91 18.01 -20.41
N LEU A 13 -1.68 17.46 -19.46
CA LEU A 13 -2.80 18.14 -18.79
C LEU A 13 -2.36 19.49 -18.21
N PHE A 14 -1.22 19.51 -17.52
CA PHE A 14 -0.72 20.70 -16.83
C PHE A 14 -0.06 21.74 -17.74
N SER A 15 0.52 21.33 -18.88
CA SER A 15 1.05 22.28 -19.86
C SER A 15 -0.07 23.16 -20.45
N LEU A 16 -1.27 22.58 -20.67
CA LEU A 16 -2.43 23.33 -21.16
C LEU A 16 -3.08 24.24 -20.11
N CYS A 17 -2.95 23.92 -18.82
CA CYS A 17 -3.48 24.75 -17.74
C CYS A 17 -2.71 26.06 -17.57
N LEU A 18 -1.38 26.04 -17.72
CA LEU A 18 -0.52 27.20 -17.42
C LEU A 18 -0.59 28.32 -18.48
N MET A 19 -0.84 28.00 -19.75
CA MET A 19 -0.91 29.01 -20.82
C MET A 19 -2.18 29.88 -20.81
N GLY A 20 -3.14 29.60 -19.92
CA GLY A 20 -4.32 30.45 -19.68
C GLY A 20 -4.13 31.55 -18.63
N SER A 21 -2.92 31.70 -18.05
CA SER A 21 -2.65 32.63 -16.93
C SER A 21 -1.80 33.84 -17.34
N PRO A 22 -1.96 35.02 -16.71
CA PRO A 22 -1.19 36.23 -17.02
C PRO A 22 0.31 36.16 -16.61
N LEU A 23 0.79 34.99 -16.17
CA LEU A 23 2.20 34.71 -15.87
C LEU A 23 2.97 34.15 -17.09
N ALA A 24 2.38 34.20 -18.29
CA ALA A 24 2.98 33.74 -19.54
C ALA A 24 4.09 34.67 -20.06
N GLY A 25 5.20 34.75 -19.32
CA GLY A 25 6.50 35.11 -19.88
C GLY A 25 6.95 34.11 -20.97
N PRO A 26 8.02 34.39 -21.72
CA PRO A 26 8.40 33.60 -22.90
C PRO A 26 8.88 32.19 -22.52
N PHE A 27 7.94 31.25 -22.42
CA PHE A 27 8.18 29.83 -22.14
C PHE A 27 8.70 29.15 -23.42
N THR A 28 9.98 29.37 -23.71
CA THR A 28 10.61 28.89 -24.95
C THR A 28 10.67 27.37 -25.02
N GLN A 29 10.65 26.86 -26.25
CA GLN A 29 10.25 25.50 -26.65
C GLN A 29 11.27 24.39 -26.28
N GLN A 30 12.12 24.61 -25.27
CA GLN A 30 13.33 23.81 -25.03
C GLN A 30 13.69 23.58 -23.55
N ALA A 31 12.71 23.62 -22.64
CA ALA A 31 12.84 23.16 -21.26
C ALA A 31 12.21 21.76 -21.08
N LYS A 32 12.92 20.82 -20.44
CA LYS A 32 12.44 19.43 -20.28
C LYS A 32 11.20 19.37 -19.38
N ALA A 33 10.09 18.92 -19.94
CA ALA A 33 8.80 18.77 -19.24
C ALA A 33 8.77 17.53 -18.31
N GLN A 34 9.68 17.51 -17.32
CA GLN A 34 9.80 16.43 -16.32
C GLN A 34 10.20 16.93 -14.91
N SER A 35 10.18 18.24 -14.64
CA SER A 35 10.45 18.76 -13.30
C SER A 35 9.25 18.58 -12.37
N SER A 36 9.50 18.06 -11.15
CA SER A 36 8.49 17.91 -10.10
C SER A 36 7.83 19.23 -9.71
N ALA A 37 8.58 20.34 -9.80
CA ALA A 37 8.09 21.69 -9.53
C ALA A 37 6.89 22.09 -10.42
N VAL A 38 6.90 21.74 -11.73
CA VAL A 38 5.78 22.07 -12.63
C VAL A 38 4.52 21.29 -12.25
N MET A 39 4.65 20.01 -11.86
CA MET A 39 3.52 19.22 -11.37
C MET A 39 2.98 19.76 -10.04
N GLN A 40 3.84 20.25 -9.14
CA GLN A 40 3.41 20.88 -7.88
C GLN A 40 2.69 22.22 -8.11
N MET A 41 3.23 23.10 -8.96
CA MET A 41 2.60 24.39 -9.29
C MET A 41 1.21 24.19 -9.90
N ALA A 42 1.09 23.29 -10.87
CA ALA A 42 -0.14 23.12 -11.63
C ALA A 42 -1.20 22.30 -10.87
N ARG A 43 -0.80 21.38 -9.98
CA ARG A 43 -1.70 20.79 -8.98
C ARG A 43 -2.28 21.86 -8.05
N GLY A 44 -1.41 22.75 -7.53
CA GLY A 44 -1.85 23.87 -6.70
C GLY A 44 -2.81 24.85 -7.41
N GLU A 45 -2.79 24.91 -8.74
CA GLU A 45 -3.74 25.71 -9.53
C GLU A 45 -5.11 25.02 -9.69
N LEU A 46 -5.17 23.68 -9.77
CA LEU A 46 -6.42 22.93 -9.68
C LEU A 46 -7.01 23.00 -8.25
N ASP A 47 -6.16 22.89 -7.23
CA ASP A 47 -6.57 22.98 -5.82
C ASP A 47 -7.21 24.35 -5.51
N LYS A 48 -6.66 25.47 -6.02
CA LYS A 48 -7.28 26.82 -5.95
C LYS A 48 -8.67 26.89 -6.59
N ARG A 49 -8.90 26.11 -7.65
CA ARG A 49 -10.18 26.04 -8.38
C ARG A 49 -11.15 25.03 -7.75
N GLY A 50 -10.74 24.32 -6.70
CA GLY A 50 -11.52 23.27 -6.06
C GLY A 50 -11.69 22.01 -6.93
N LEU A 51 -10.80 21.80 -7.91
CA LEU A 51 -10.85 20.69 -8.87
C LEU A 51 -9.77 19.65 -8.54
N THR A 52 -10.08 18.38 -8.77
CA THR A 52 -9.09 17.29 -8.70
C THR A 52 -8.64 16.85 -10.09
N GLU A 53 -7.42 16.35 -10.19
CA GLU A 53 -6.84 15.84 -11.44
C GLU A 53 -7.72 14.78 -12.11
N SER A 54 -8.36 13.91 -11.32
CA SER A 54 -9.23 12.85 -11.84
C SER A 54 -10.53 13.39 -12.44
N GLU A 55 -11.18 14.38 -11.81
CA GLU A 55 -12.42 14.98 -12.35
C GLU A 55 -12.17 15.65 -13.70
N VAL A 56 -11.08 16.39 -13.81
CA VAL A 56 -10.69 17.06 -15.06
C VAL A 56 -10.35 16.04 -16.15
N ARG A 57 -9.57 15.00 -15.82
CA ARG A 57 -9.21 13.93 -16.77
C ARG A 57 -10.42 13.15 -17.28
N THR A 58 -11.37 12.80 -16.41
CA THR A 58 -12.63 12.17 -16.82
C THR A 58 -13.42 13.07 -17.76
N ARG A 59 -13.66 14.34 -17.41
CA ARG A 59 -14.45 15.27 -18.25
C ARG A 59 -13.78 15.59 -19.58
N LEU A 60 -12.45 15.58 -19.66
CA LEU A 60 -11.72 15.71 -20.93
C LEU A 60 -11.90 14.49 -21.82
N LEU A 61 -11.83 13.28 -21.26
CA LEU A 61 -12.08 12.04 -21.99
C LEU A 61 -13.53 11.98 -22.50
N GLU A 62 -14.51 12.39 -21.69
CA GLU A 62 -15.92 12.56 -22.09
C GLU A 62 -16.10 13.53 -23.28
N LYS A 63 -15.28 14.58 -23.39
CA LYS A 63 -15.28 15.51 -24.53
C LYS A 63 -14.31 15.12 -25.67
N GLY A 64 -13.88 13.86 -25.72
CA GLY A 64 -13.02 13.33 -26.78
C GLY A 64 -11.64 13.98 -26.80
N ILE A 65 -11.01 14.12 -25.62
CA ILE A 65 -9.64 14.60 -25.44
C ILE A 65 -8.89 13.57 -24.58
N ASP A 66 -8.24 12.62 -25.24
CA ASP A 66 -7.36 11.67 -24.57
C ASP A 66 -6.02 12.34 -24.24
N VAL A 67 -5.92 12.86 -23.01
CA VAL A 67 -4.72 13.51 -22.47
C VAL A 67 -3.53 12.56 -22.26
N ASP A 68 -3.70 11.25 -22.42
CA ASP A 68 -2.58 10.30 -22.40
C ASP A 68 -1.89 10.15 -23.77
N ASN A 69 -2.57 10.50 -24.87
CA ASN A 69 -2.17 10.14 -26.24
C ASN A 69 -1.96 11.33 -27.22
N ILE A 70 -1.99 12.58 -26.76
CA ILE A 70 -1.71 13.79 -27.58
C ILE A 70 -0.19 14.08 -27.63
N ALA A 71 0.34 14.56 -28.77
CA ALA A 71 1.78 14.84 -28.93
C ALA A 71 2.17 16.27 -28.49
N PRO A 72 3.40 16.49 -27.96
CA PRO A 72 3.88 17.81 -27.50
C PRO A 72 3.78 18.99 -28.47
N ALA A 73 3.76 18.73 -29.78
CA ALA A 73 3.58 19.78 -30.79
C ALA A 73 2.13 20.30 -30.86
N ASP A 74 1.15 19.45 -30.52
CA ASP A 74 -0.28 19.74 -30.74
C ASP A 74 -0.94 20.46 -29.56
N TYR A 75 -0.23 20.61 -28.43
CA TYR A 75 -0.77 21.16 -27.17
C TYR A 75 -1.51 22.51 -27.35
N PRO A 76 -1.03 23.49 -28.15
CA PRO A 76 -1.75 24.75 -28.36
C PRO A 76 -3.14 24.58 -28.98
N ALA A 77 -3.35 23.57 -29.83
CA ALA A 77 -4.63 23.33 -30.49
C ALA A 77 -5.75 22.87 -29.53
N TYR A 78 -5.39 22.30 -28.38
CA TYR A 78 -6.35 21.82 -27.38
C TYR A 78 -6.59 22.83 -26.23
N GLN A 79 -5.80 23.90 -26.13
CA GLN A 79 -5.83 24.87 -25.01
C GLN A 79 -7.23 25.45 -24.75
N GLY A 80 -7.92 25.89 -25.82
CA GLY A 80 -9.28 26.44 -25.70
C GLY A 80 -10.31 25.41 -25.21
N ARG A 81 -10.19 24.14 -25.64
CA ARG A 81 -11.09 23.06 -25.21
C ARG A 81 -10.86 22.70 -23.73
N VAL A 82 -9.61 22.63 -23.27
CA VAL A 82 -9.28 22.36 -21.86
C VAL A 82 -9.75 23.52 -20.96
N THR A 83 -9.54 24.77 -21.39
CA THR A 83 -10.01 25.95 -20.64
C THR A 83 -11.54 25.95 -20.48
N ALA A 84 -12.29 25.58 -21.53
CA ALA A 84 -13.74 25.44 -21.45
C ALA A 84 -14.17 24.35 -20.43
N VAL A 85 -13.48 23.20 -20.41
CA VAL A 85 -13.75 22.12 -19.43
C VAL A 85 -13.51 22.53 -17.99
N LEU A 86 -12.42 23.26 -17.71
CA LEU A 86 -12.13 23.76 -16.36
C LEU A 86 -13.24 24.73 -15.89
N ASN A 87 -13.63 25.67 -16.74
CA ASN A 87 -14.70 26.64 -16.44
C ASN A 87 -16.06 25.96 -16.23
N GLU A 88 -16.36 24.90 -16.99
CA GLU A 88 -17.58 24.08 -16.86
C GLU A 88 -17.63 23.35 -15.51
N LEU A 89 -16.52 22.71 -15.10
CA LEU A 89 -16.43 22.00 -13.82
C LEU A 89 -16.47 22.97 -12.62
N GLU A 90 -15.86 24.15 -12.74
CA GLU A 90 -15.98 25.21 -11.73
C GLU A 90 -17.42 25.72 -11.59
N ALA A 91 -18.14 25.88 -12.70
CA ALA A 91 -19.55 26.28 -12.69
C ALA A 91 -20.44 25.21 -12.05
N GLU A 92 -20.21 23.92 -12.35
CA GLU A 92 -20.92 22.81 -11.69
C GLU A 92 -20.70 22.77 -10.18
N LYS A 93 -19.47 22.99 -9.71
CA LYS A 93 -19.18 23.01 -8.26
C LYS A 93 -19.75 24.23 -7.56
N LYS A 94 -19.78 25.40 -8.22
CA LYS A 94 -20.48 26.60 -7.72
C LYS A 94 -22.01 26.41 -7.70
N GLY A 95 -22.57 25.66 -8.65
CA GLY A 95 -24.01 25.37 -8.74
C GLY A 95 -24.54 24.35 -7.71
N LYS A 96 -23.74 23.35 -7.32
CA LYS A 96 -24.14 22.29 -6.38
C LYS A 96 -24.12 22.71 -4.89
N GLY A 97 -23.94 24.00 -4.60
CA GLY A 97 -23.84 24.55 -3.23
C GLY A 97 -25.17 24.83 -2.51
N SER A 98 -26.32 24.36 -3.01
CA SER A 98 -27.62 24.59 -2.36
C SER A 98 -28.66 23.50 -2.64
N GLN A 99 -29.62 23.41 -1.72
CA GLN A 99 -30.82 22.54 -1.72
C GLN A 99 -30.59 21.03 -1.62
N ALA A 100 -30.83 20.50 -0.42
CA ALA A 100 -31.25 19.11 -0.20
C ALA A 100 -32.74 19.09 0.13
N ALA A 101 -33.53 18.33 -0.65
CA ALA A 101 -34.91 17.95 -0.36
C ALA A 101 -35.21 16.64 -1.10
N ALA A 102 -36.06 15.77 -0.54
CA ALA A 102 -36.28 14.42 -1.05
C ALA A 102 -37.68 14.23 -1.64
N GLN A 103 -37.82 13.31 -2.60
CA GLN A 103 -38.70 12.12 -2.50
C GLN A 103 -38.53 11.17 -3.72
N PRO A 104 -39.02 9.91 -3.67
CA PRO A 104 -38.51 8.82 -4.53
C PRO A 104 -39.25 8.63 -5.86
N VAL A 105 -38.61 7.92 -6.78
CA VAL A 105 -39.20 7.42 -8.04
C VAL A 105 -39.37 5.91 -7.98
N VAL A 106 -40.55 5.42 -8.34
CA VAL A 106 -40.87 3.99 -8.44
C VAL A 106 -40.58 3.51 -9.86
N ILE A 107 -39.91 2.36 -10.02
CA ILE A 107 -39.72 1.69 -11.32
C ILE A 107 -40.68 0.51 -11.40
N ASN A 108 -41.52 0.49 -12.44
CA ASN A 108 -42.43 -0.61 -12.74
C ASN A 108 -41.94 -1.38 -13.99
N VAL A 109 -42.13 -2.70 -14.03
CA VAL A 109 -41.49 -3.58 -15.02
C VAL A 109 -42.40 -3.86 -16.22
N ALA A 110 -41.90 -3.66 -17.44
CA ALA A 110 -42.54 -4.15 -18.68
C ALA A 110 -41.54 -4.36 -19.84
N ALA A 111 -41.72 -5.46 -20.57
CA ALA A 111 -41.08 -5.84 -21.85
C ALA A 111 -41.92 -7.01 -22.45
N PRO A 112 -41.70 -7.54 -23.68
CA PRO A 112 -40.75 -7.15 -24.75
C PRO A 112 -41.41 -7.02 -26.17
N ALA A 113 -40.66 -6.64 -27.22
CA ALA A 113 -40.90 -7.07 -28.64
C ALA A 113 -39.79 -6.65 -29.67
N THR A 114 -39.07 -7.65 -30.20
CA THR A 114 -38.59 -7.85 -31.60
C THR A 114 -38.50 -6.72 -32.67
N THR A 115 -37.26 -6.38 -33.11
CA THR A 115 -36.62 -6.51 -34.48
C THR A 115 -37.35 -6.16 -35.82
N PRO A 116 -36.66 -5.98 -37.00
CA PRO A 116 -35.22 -5.76 -37.32
C PRO A 116 -34.88 -4.76 -38.48
N VAL A 117 -33.59 -4.66 -38.89
CA VAL A 117 -32.99 -4.09 -40.16
C VAL A 117 -33.27 -2.60 -40.49
N THR A 118 -32.52 -1.79 -41.25
CA THR A 118 -31.24 -1.82 -42.04
C THR A 118 -30.67 -0.37 -41.98
N GLY A 119 -29.38 0.00 -42.16
CA GLY A 119 -28.13 -0.72 -42.46
C GLY A 119 -27.40 -0.12 -43.68
N SER A 120 -26.24 0.54 -43.51
CA SER A 120 -25.37 1.00 -44.61
C SER A 120 -23.90 1.10 -44.17
N THR A 121 -22.99 0.61 -45.00
CA THR A 121 -21.53 0.49 -44.76
C THR A 121 -20.74 1.35 -45.76
N LEU A 122 -19.47 1.64 -45.45
CA LEU A 122 -18.26 1.73 -46.33
C LEU A 122 -17.08 2.07 -45.39
N THR A 123 -16.14 1.18 -45.02
CA THR A 123 -14.94 0.71 -45.77
C THR A 123 -13.99 1.82 -46.23
N ASN A 124 -12.65 1.79 -46.13
CA ASN A 124 -11.64 0.82 -45.60
C ASN A 124 -10.33 1.64 -45.36
N ASN A 125 -9.13 1.16 -44.96
CA ASN A 125 -8.51 -0.18 -44.94
C ASN A 125 -7.31 -0.25 -43.93
N THR A 126 -6.61 -1.40 -43.92
CA THR A 126 -5.17 -1.60 -43.56
C THR A 126 -4.81 -1.88 -42.10
N SER A 127 -4.43 -3.14 -41.85
CA SER A 127 -3.94 -3.67 -40.57
C SER A 127 -2.42 -3.60 -40.42
N THR A 128 -1.91 -3.50 -39.18
CA THR A 128 -0.64 -4.15 -38.80
C THR A 128 -0.72 -4.70 -37.36
N GLN A 129 -0.81 -6.03 -37.29
CA GLN A 129 -0.60 -6.95 -36.16
C GLN A 129 -0.55 -6.43 -34.71
N VAL A 130 -1.52 -6.89 -33.91
CA VAL A 130 -1.33 -7.16 -32.47
C VAL A 130 -0.74 -8.57 -32.32
N GLY A 131 0.23 -8.74 -31.41
CA GLY A 131 0.87 -10.04 -31.17
C GLY A 131 -0.08 -11.03 -30.49
N VAL A 132 -0.29 -12.20 -31.11
CA VAL A 132 -1.05 -13.31 -30.52
C VAL A 132 -0.17 -14.07 -29.52
N THR A 133 -0.56 -14.08 -28.26
CA THR A 133 -0.17 -15.15 -27.32
C THR A 133 -1.06 -16.37 -27.57
N THR A 134 -0.45 -17.53 -27.78
CA THR A 134 -1.14 -18.78 -28.17
C THR A 134 -2.18 -19.21 -27.14
N PRO A 135 -3.42 -19.58 -27.53
CA PRO A 135 -4.43 -20.12 -26.61
C PRO A 135 -4.12 -21.60 -26.28
N ALA A 136 -3.10 -21.84 -25.47
CA ALA A 136 -2.62 -23.18 -25.12
C ALA A 136 -2.25 -23.40 -23.62
N ASP A 137 -2.21 -22.33 -22.82
CA ASP A 137 -1.87 -22.36 -21.38
C ASP A 137 -2.85 -21.47 -20.57
N LEU A 138 -4.14 -21.67 -20.79
CA LEU A 138 -5.21 -21.19 -19.91
C LEU A 138 -5.98 -22.41 -19.40
N PRO A 139 -6.16 -22.61 -18.08
CA PRO A 139 -7.01 -23.68 -17.58
C PRO A 139 -8.44 -23.49 -18.07
N GLU A 140 -9.12 -24.58 -18.42
CA GLU A 140 -10.51 -24.58 -18.89
C GLU A 140 -11.50 -24.28 -17.74
N THR A 141 -11.41 -23.08 -17.16
CA THR A 141 -12.41 -22.59 -16.20
C THR A 141 -13.76 -22.48 -16.88
N THR A 142 -14.81 -22.99 -16.24
CA THR A 142 -16.15 -23.00 -16.85
C THR A 142 -16.69 -21.58 -17.08
N PRO A 143 -17.67 -21.38 -17.99
CA PRO A 143 -18.31 -20.07 -18.18
C PRO A 143 -18.94 -19.50 -16.89
N GLU A 144 -19.39 -20.39 -15.99
CA GLU A 144 -19.91 -20.05 -14.67
C GLU A 144 -18.79 -19.55 -13.72
N GLU A 145 -17.64 -20.21 -13.72
CA GLU A 145 -16.45 -19.81 -12.96
C GLU A 145 -15.86 -18.48 -13.48
N ALA A 146 -15.83 -18.27 -14.80
CA ALA A 146 -15.41 -17.01 -15.41
C ALA A 146 -16.37 -15.86 -15.08
N ALA A 147 -17.68 -16.12 -15.01
CA ALA A 147 -18.69 -15.14 -14.58
C ALA A 147 -18.59 -14.83 -13.07
N ALA A 148 -18.31 -15.84 -12.24
CA ALA A 148 -18.02 -15.66 -10.82
C ALA A 148 -16.76 -14.81 -10.61
N GLU A 149 -15.67 -15.06 -11.36
CA GLU A 149 -14.45 -14.27 -11.28
C GLU A 149 -14.66 -12.82 -11.77
N ALA A 150 -15.42 -12.60 -12.85
CA ALA A 150 -15.79 -11.26 -13.31
C ALA A 150 -16.55 -10.49 -12.22
N SER A 151 -17.50 -11.16 -11.55
CA SER A 151 -18.27 -10.59 -10.43
C SER A 151 -17.39 -10.29 -9.21
N GLN A 152 -16.46 -11.19 -8.86
CA GLN A 152 -15.42 -10.96 -7.84
C GLN A 152 -14.55 -9.73 -8.16
N ARG A 153 -14.08 -9.59 -9.40
CA ARG A 153 -13.27 -8.43 -9.83
C ARG A 153 -14.03 -7.11 -9.68
N VAL A 154 -15.32 -7.09 -10.02
CA VAL A 154 -16.18 -5.91 -9.83
C VAL A 154 -16.41 -5.61 -8.35
N ALA A 155 -16.64 -6.63 -7.52
CA ALA A 155 -16.81 -6.46 -6.07
C ALA A 155 -15.52 -5.95 -5.38
N GLN A 156 -14.35 -6.48 -5.75
CA GLN A 156 -13.05 -6.03 -5.25
C GLN A 156 -12.76 -4.58 -5.67
N ALA A 157 -13.07 -4.19 -6.92
CA ALA A 157 -12.95 -2.81 -7.39
C ALA A 157 -13.92 -1.85 -6.67
N ALA A 158 -15.14 -2.31 -6.34
CA ALA A 158 -16.11 -1.54 -5.57
C ALA A 158 -15.73 -1.40 -4.08
N ALA A 159 -15.07 -2.41 -3.49
CA ALA A 159 -14.53 -2.34 -2.14
C ALA A 159 -13.37 -1.32 -2.04
N ALA A 160 -12.45 -1.34 -3.01
CA ALA A 160 -11.28 -0.46 -3.04
C ALA A 160 -11.60 1.05 -3.10
N ASN A 161 -12.81 1.43 -3.57
CA ASN A 161 -13.23 2.82 -3.76
C ASN A 161 -14.02 3.44 -2.59
N ARG A 162 -14.27 2.70 -1.49
CA ARG A 162 -14.98 3.26 -0.32
C ARG A 162 -14.01 4.00 0.60
N GLY A 163 -13.87 5.31 0.38
CA GLY A 163 -12.97 6.20 1.11
C GLY A 163 -13.30 6.33 2.60
N GLY A 164 -12.59 5.55 3.42
CA GLY A 164 -12.49 5.69 4.88
C GLY A 164 -11.04 5.55 5.33
N GLY A 165 -10.73 5.96 6.57
CA GLY A 165 -9.39 5.84 7.13
C GLY A 165 -8.94 4.37 7.16
N ARG A 166 -7.95 4.00 6.34
CA ARG A 166 -7.56 2.60 6.10
C ARG A 166 -7.16 1.92 7.40
N ILE A 167 -7.99 0.97 7.84
CA ILE A 167 -7.68 0.08 8.97
C ILE A 167 -6.54 -0.85 8.51
N TYR A 168 -5.48 -0.94 9.32
CA TYR A 168 -4.33 -1.78 9.03
C TYR A 168 -4.74 -3.26 8.92
N GLY A 169 -4.25 -3.93 7.88
CA GLY A 169 -4.53 -5.33 7.57
C GLY A 169 -5.48 -5.53 6.39
N HIS A 170 -6.48 -4.65 6.19
CA HIS A 170 -7.50 -4.84 5.14
C HIS A 170 -6.93 -4.96 3.72
N SER A 171 -5.75 -4.37 3.45
CA SER A 171 -5.15 -4.44 2.12
C SER A 171 -4.86 -5.88 1.70
N LEU A 172 -4.45 -6.77 2.61
CA LEU A 172 -3.98 -8.12 2.28
C LEU A 172 -5.01 -8.99 1.56
N PHE A 173 -6.30 -8.73 1.78
CA PHE A 173 -7.40 -9.41 1.10
C PHE A 173 -7.79 -8.78 -0.25
N THR A 174 -7.09 -7.72 -0.68
CA THR A 174 -7.42 -6.88 -1.85
C THR A 174 -6.23 -6.61 -2.77
N ASP A 175 -5.00 -6.64 -2.24
CA ASP A 175 -3.74 -6.40 -2.95
C ASP A 175 -3.16 -7.67 -3.61
N LYS A 176 -3.86 -8.81 -3.47
CA LYS A 176 -3.48 -10.15 -3.97
C LYS A 176 -2.19 -10.71 -3.34
N THR A 177 -1.85 -10.30 -2.12
CA THR A 177 -0.78 -10.97 -1.34
C THR A 177 -1.19 -12.35 -0.82
N LEU A 178 -2.49 -12.65 -0.79
CA LEU A 178 -3.04 -13.99 -0.50
C LEU A 178 -3.56 -14.64 -1.78
N ASP A 179 -2.75 -15.53 -2.37
CA ASP A 179 -3.16 -16.39 -3.49
C ASP A 179 -4.33 -17.31 -3.13
N ILE A 180 -5.12 -17.69 -4.14
CA ILE A 180 -6.34 -18.48 -3.99
C ILE A 180 -6.27 -19.67 -4.96
N PHE A 181 -6.27 -20.89 -4.42
CA PHE A 181 -6.24 -22.10 -5.25
C PHE A 181 -7.67 -22.48 -5.64
N ARG A 182 -8.09 -22.28 -6.89
CA ARG A 182 -9.42 -22.72 -7.35
C ARG A 182 -9.45 -24.23 -7.58
N THR A 183 -8.43 -24.75 -8.24
CA THR A 183 -8.18 -26.17 -8.49
C THR A 183 -7.01 -26.68 -7.63
N THR A 184 -6.38 -27.80 -8.02
CA THR A 184 -5.12 -28.31 -7.43
C THR A 184 -3.90 -28.02 -8.33
N ASP A 185 -4.11 -27.32 -9.46
CA ASP A 185 -3.09 -27.17 -10.50
C ASP A 185 -1.89 -26.35 -9.99
N GLY A 186 -0.73 -27.02 -9.88
CA GLY A 186 0.49 -26.46 -9.29
C GLY A 186 0.52 -26.37 -7.76
N ALA A 187 -0.58 -26.68 -7.06
CA ALA A 187 -0.72 -26.53 -5.62
C ALA A 187 -0.45 -27.85 -4.87
N GLN A 188 0.75 -28.02 -4.31
CA GLN A 188 1.03 -29.19 -3.47
C GLN A 188 0.30 -29.12 -2.12
N ALA A 189 -0.48 -30.14 -1.80
CA ALA A 189 -1.15 -30.26 -0.52
C ALA A 189 -0.15 -30.41 0.64
N PRO A 190 -0.26 -29.62 1.73
CA PRO A 190 0.63 -29.74 2.88
C PRO A 190 0.36 -31.03 3.66
N ASP A 191 1.35 -31.50 4.41
CA ASP A 191 1.25 -32.71 5.25
C ASP A 191 0.18 -32.64 6.36
N THR A 192 -0.32 -31.43 6.62
CA THR A 192 -1.46 -31.12 7.52
C THR A 192 -2.84 -31.23 6.87
N TYR A 193 -2.94 -31.29 5.54
CA TYR A 193 -4.22 -31.36 4.82
C TYR A 193 -5.05 -32.58 5.25
N VAL A 194 -6.34 -32.38 5.53
CA VAL A 194 -7.25 -33.44 6.01
C VAL A 194 -8.01 -34.07 4.83
N LEU A 195 -7.69 -35.33 4.57
CA LEU A 195 -8.30 -36.14 3.53
C LEU A 195 -9.81 -36.35 3.76
N GLY A 196 -10.57 -36.45 2.68
CA GLY A 196 -12.01 -36.62 2.71
C GLY A 196 -12.57 -37.20 1.41
N GLU A 197 -13.87 -37.47 1.40
CA GLU A 197 -14.58 -37.99 0.22
C GLU A 197 -14.38 -37.11 -1.02
N GLY A 198 -14.16 -37.76 -2.16
CA GLY A 198 -14.01 -37.08 -3.44
C GLY A 198 -12.60 -36.53 -3.74
N ASP A 199 -11.67 -36.50 -2.77
CA ASP A 199 -10.24 -36.27 -3.04
C ASP A 199 -9.67 -37.39 -3.91
N GLU A 200 -8.63 -37.10 -4.68
CA GLU A 200 -7.89 -38.07 -5.48
C GLU A 200 -6.42 -38.13 -5.05
N VAL A 201 -6.02 -39.29 -4.54
CA VAL A 201 -4.64 -39.57 -4.09
C VAL A 201 -3.89 -40.35 -5.15
N HIS A 202 -2.61 -40.01 -5.33
CA HIS A 202 -1.67 -40.76 -6.15
C HIS A 202 -0.57 -41.35 -5.27
N ILE A 203 -0.36 -42.64 -5.42
CA ILE A 203 0.57 -43.43 -4.63
C ILE A 203 1.58 -44.07 -5.57
N THR A 204 2.81 -43.56 -5.59
CA THR A 204 3.92 -44.10 -6.39
C THR A 204 4.83 -44.93 -5.48
N ILE A 205 5.02 -46.21 -5.84
CA ILE A 205 6.00 -47.10 -5.23
C ILE A 205 7.13 -47.33 -6.22
N PHE A 206 8.38 -47.24 -5.78
CA PHE A 206 9.56 -47.35 -6.64
C PHE A 206 10.64 -48.29 -6.08
N GLY A 207 11.57 -48.71 -6.93
CA GLY A 207 12.65 -49.65 -6.57
C GLY A 207 12.30 -51.10 -6.86
N ALA A 208 12.20 -51.94 -5.81
CA ALA A 208 12.02 -53.40 -5.93
C ALA A 208 10.60 -53.78 -6.38
N SER A 209 9.61 -52.96 -6.04
CA SER A 209 8.29 -52.93 -6.67
C SER A 209 8.15 -51.60 -7.41
N GLN A 210 7.43 -51.61 -8.54
CA GLN A 210 7.10 -50.39 -9.29
C GLN A 210 5.60 -50.40 -9.58
N THR A 211 4.89 -49.42 -9.05
CA THR A 211 3.45 -49.25 -9.31
C THR A 211 3.02 -47.83 -9.01
N ASP A 212 2.10 -47.32 -9.83
CA ASP A 212 1.46 -46.03 -9.68
C ASP A 212 -0.04 -46.28 -9.49
N ILE A 213 -0.56 -45.91 -8.33
CA ILE A 213 -1.94 -46.17 -7.90
C ILE A 213 -2.63 -44.83 -7.69
N GLN A 214 -3.40 -44.41 -8.70
CA GLN A 214 -4.30 -43.27 -8.62
C GLN A 214 -5.68 -43.74 -8.18
N GLN A 215 -6.19 -43.26 -7.04
CA GLN A 215 -7.55 -43.57 -6.57
C GLN A 215 -8.24 -42.39 -5.90
N ARG A 216 -9.53 -42.25 -6.21
CA ARG A 216 -10.43 -41.30 -5.57
C ARG A 216 -11.02 -41.89 -4.28
N ILE A 217 -11.01 -41.11 -3.20
CA ILE A 217 -11.58 -41.49 -1.91
C ILE A 217 -13.11 -41.58 -2.05
N ALA A 218 -13.66 -42.76 -1.79
CA ALA A 218 -15.08 -43.07 -1.91
C ALA A 218 -15.93 -42.34 -0.83
N PRO A 219 -17.27 -42.27 -0.96
CA PRO A 219 -18.14 -41.62 0.02
C PRO A 219 -18.09 -42.23 1.43
N ASP A 220 -17.74 -43.51 1.54
CA ASP A 220 -17.46 -44.20 2.83
C ASP A 220 -16.10 -43.81 3.45
N GLY A 221 -15.33 -42.95 2.79
CA GLY A 221 -14.04 -42.44 3.24
C GLY A 221 -12.85 -43.34 2.95
N SER A 222 -12.99 -44.34 2.07
CA SER A 222 -11.96 -45.34 1.78
C SER A 222 -11.42 -45.34 0.34
N ILE A 223 -10.26 -45.98 0.17
CA ILE A 223 -9.71 -46.44 -1.11
C ILE A 223 -9.52 -47.96 -1.10
N GLN A 224 -9.40 -48.58 -2.27
CA GLN A 224 -9.30 -50.02 -2.47
C GLN A 224 -8.23 -50.37 -3.54
N PRO A 225 -6.93 -50.31 -3.20
CA PRO A 225 -5.87 -50.71 -4.14
C PRO A 225 -6.01 -52.19 -4.54
N ALA A 226 -5.62 -52.52 -5.78
CA ALA A 226 -5.72 -53.88 -6.29
C ALA A 226 -4.85 -54.84 -5.47
N GLY A 227 -5.40 -56.00 -5.10
CA GLY A 227 -4.70 -56.99 -4.27
C GLY A 227 -4.54 -56.62 -2.78
N VAL A 228 -5.09 -55.49 -2.33
CA VAL A 228 -4.98 -54.99 -0.95
C VAL A 228 -6.36 -54.82 -0.32
N SER A 229 -6.43 -54.90 1.01
CA SER A 229 -7.65 -54.61 1.77
C SER A 229 -8.02 -53.12 1.71
N ARG A 230 -9.24 -52.82 2.17
CA ARG A 230 -9.80 -51.46 2.16
C ARG A 230 -9.04 -50.54 3.12
N ILE A 231 -8.65 -49.35 2.65
CA ILE A 231 -7.89 -48.37 3.44
C ILE A 231 -8.79 -47.15 3.71
N PHE A 232 -9.14 -46.90 4.97
CA PHE A 232 -9.92 -45.72 5.36
C PHE A 232 -8.99 -44.52 5.58
N LEU A 233 -9.29 -43.40 4.91
CA LEU A 233 -8.44 -42.20 4.86
C LEU A 233 -9.15 -40.92 5.31
N LYS A 234 -10.48 -40.87 5.22
CA LYS A 234 -11.30 -39.70 5.61
C LYS A 234 -11.05 -39.29 7.07
N GLY A 235 -10.69 -38.02 7.26
CA GLY A 235 -10.36 -37.45 8.57
C GLY A 235 -8.89 -37.59 9.00
N LEU A 236 -8.05 -38.33 8.26
CA LEU A 236 -6.61 -38.36 8.48
C LEU A 236 -5.93 -37.15 7.81
N THR A 237 -4.85 -36.65 8.40
CA THR A 237 -3.95 -35.74 7.66
C THR A 237 -3.15 -36.50 6.61
N LEU A 238 -2.66 -35.84 5.56
CA LEU A 238 -1.82 -36.45 4.53
C LEU A 238 -0.58 -37.17 5.14
N ALA A 239 0.05 -36.61 6.17
CA ALA A 239 1.15 -37.26 6.90
C ALA A 239 0.74 -38.51 7.71
N GLN A 240 -0.50 -38.58 8.19
CA GLN A 240 -1.05 -39.76 8.86
C GLN A 240 -1.44 -40.83 7.84
N ALA A 241 -2.12 -40.42 6.77
CA ALA A 241 -2.53 -41.26 5.65
C ALA A 241 -1.34 -41.95 4.99
N ARG A 242 -0.23 -41.23 4.76
CA ARG A 242 1.02 -41.79 4.22
C ARG A 242 1.49 -43.01 5.03
N LYS A 243 1.43 -42.95 6.38
CA LYS A 243 1.80 -44.06 7.28
C LYS A 243 0.82 -45.24 7.22
N VAL A 244 -0.48 -44.95 7.16
CA VAL A 244 -1.53 -45.99 7.05
C VAL A 244 -1.43 -46.73 5.71
N ILE A 245 -1.28 -45.98 4.62
CA ILE A 245 -1.07 -46.51 3.26
C ILE A 245 0.22 -47.33 3.22
N GLN A 246 1.33 -46.82 3.75
CA GLN A 246 2.62 -47.52 3.80
C GLN A 246 2.50 -48.89 4.50
N ASN A 247 1.89 -48.94 5.69
CA ASN A 247 1.70 -50.18 6.44
C ASN A 247 0.77 -51.17 5.73
N GLN A 248 -0.24 -50.67 5.01
CA GLN A 248 -1.26 -51.51 4.38
C GLN A 248 -0.86 -52.00 2.97
N LEU A 249 0.00 -51.26 2.26
CA LEU A 249 0.56 -51.70 0.98
C LEU A 249 1.74 -52.66 1.14
N SER A 250 2.45 -52.64 2.28
CA SER A 250 3.58 -53.57 2.54
C SER A 250 3.16 -55.05 2.69
N SER A 251 1.86 -55.37 2.70
CA SER A 251 1.38 -56.75 2.62
C SER A 251 1.29 -57.31 1.19
N ALA A 252 1.41 -56.45 0.16
CA ALA A 252 1.30 -56.83 -1.25
C ALA A 252 2.48 -56.38 -2.12
N TYR A 253 3.21 -55.34 -1.71
CA TYR A 253 4.35 -54.78 -2.43
C TYR A 253 5.61 -54.76 -1.55
N LEU A 254 6.78 -55.01 -2.15
CA LEU A 254 8.08 -54.95 -1.49
C LEU A 254 8.76 -53.60 -1.78
N PHE A 255 8.87 -52.76 -0.76
CA PHE A 255 9.48 -51.43 -0.81
C PHE A 255 9.94 -51.00 0.60
N ARG A 256 10.87 -50.04 0.68
CA ARG A 256 11.29 -49.42 1.95
C ARG A 256 10.47 -48.15 2.26
N PRO A 257 10.50 -47.61 3.50
CA PRO A 257 9.80 -46.37 3.85
C PRO A 257 10.17 -45.15 2.98
N ASP A 258 11.40 -45.09 2.45
CA ASP A 258 11.87 -44.05 1.52
C ASP A 258 11.43 -44.25 0.06
N GLN A 259 10.73 -45.35 -0.24
CA GLN A 259 10.40 -45.80 -1.60
C GLN A 259 8.90 -45.76 -1.93
N LEU A 260 8.12 -45.01 -1.13
CA LEU A 260 6.70 -44.79 -1.32
C LEU A 260 6.38 -43.30 -1.17
N ALA A 261 5.82 -42.71 -2.22
CA ALA A 261 5.27 -41.36 -2.21
C ALA A 261 3.74 -41.41 -2.16
N VAL A 262 3.14 -40.48 -1.42
CA VAL A 262 1.69 -40.22 -1.45
C VAL A 262 1.48 -38.72 -1.64
N THR A 263 0.83 -38.36 -2.74
CA THR A 263 0.43 -36.99 -3.09
C THR A 263 -1.07 -36.92 -3.34
N ILE A 264 -1.59 -35.70 -3.45
CA ILE A 264 -2.96 -35.42 -3.88
C ILE A 264 -2.87 -34.84 -5.29
N VAL A 265 -3.63 -35.41 -6.22
CA VAL A 265 -3.74 -34.93 -7.61
C VAL A 265 -4.89 -33.95 -7.72
N THR A 266 -6.00 -34.24 -7.03
CA THR A 266 -7.19 -33.39 -7.02
C THR A 266 -7.77 -33.36 -5.62
N ALA A 267 -7.62 -32.22 -4.94
CA ALA A 267 -8.36 -31.94 -3.71
C ALA A 267 -9.83 -31.66 -4.05
N ARG A 268 -10.74 -32.13 -3.19
CA ARG A 268 -12.18 -31.90 -3.37
C ARG A 268 -12.54 -30.40 -3.31
N THR A 269 -13.51 -30.00 -4.12
CA THR A 269 -14.22 -28.74 -3.94
C THR A 269 -15.10 -28.81 -2.69
N ILE A 270 -15.14 -27.74 -1.91
CA ILE A 270 -16.01 -27.57 -0.75
C ILE A 270 -16.83 -26.28 -0.88
N LEU A 271 -18.05 -26.32 -0.38
CA LEU A 271 -18.89 -25.13 -0.17
C LEU A 271 -18.56 -24.54 1.20
N ILE A 272 -18.17 -23.27 1.25
CA ILE A 272 -18.05 -22.49 2.50
C ILE A 272 -19.00 -21.29 2.45
N ASN A 273 -19.43 -20.78 3.60
CA ASN A 273 -20.38 -19.68 3.68
C ASN A 273 -19.76 -18.47 4.38
N VAL A 274 -19.80 -17.28 3.76
CA VAL A 274 -19.27 -16.04 4.33
C VAL A 274 -20.40 -15.08 4.69
N PHE A 275 -20.43 -14.61 5.93
CA PHE A 275 -21.46 -13.71 6.46
C PHE A 275 -20.88 -12.53 7.26
N GLY A 276 -21.70 -11.52 7.47
CA GLY A 276 -21.35 -10.30 8.18
C GLY A 276 -20.61 -9.31 7.28
N GLU A 277 -19.64 -8.60 7.84
CA GLU A 277 -18.91 -7.50 7.19
C GLU A 277 -17.81 -8.00 6.24
N ALA A 278 -18.18 -8.79 5.23
CA ALA A 278 -17.31 -9.14 4.10
C ALA A 278 -17.75 -8.42 2.81
N ALA A 279 -16.83 -8.17 1.88
CA ALA A 279 -17.12 -7.46 0.62
C ALA A 279 -18.09 -8.23 -0.30
N VAL A 280 -18.08 -9.56 -0.24
CA VAL A 280 -19.08 -10.46 -0.84
C VAL A 280 -19.51 -11.49 0.22
N THR A 281 -20.81 -11.69 0.39
CA THR A 281 -21.40 -12.65 1.34
C THR A 281 -22.24 -13.69 0.61
N GLY A 282 -22.31 -14.92 1.16
CA GLY A 282 -23.03 -16.05 0.58
C GLY A 282 -22.21 -17.33 0.57
N GLY A 283 -22.64 -18.31 -0.23
CA GLY A 283 -21.92 -19.56 -0.44
C GLY A 283 -20.85 -19.44 -1.54
N PHE A 284 -19.68 -20.00 -1.30
CA PHE A 284 -18.54 -20.03 -2.24
C PHE A 284 -18.03 -21.46 -2.39
N ASN A 285 -17.86 -21.91 -3.64
CA ASN A 285 -17.16 -23.15 -3.96
C ASN A 285 -15.66 -22.87 -4.09
N ILE A 286 -14.83 -23.64 -3.38
CA ILE A 286 -13.37 -23.47 -3.36
C ILE A 286 -12.66 -24.81 -3.15
N SER A 287 -11.42 -24.97 -3.62
CA SER A 287 -10.61 -26.16 -3.31
C SER A 287 -10.35 -26.26 -1.79
N ALA A 288 -10.46 -27.45 -1.23
CA ALA A 288 -10.19 -27.70 0.19
C ALA A 288 -8.73 -27.44 0.63
N LEU A 289 -7.81 -27.20 -0.31
CA LEU A 289 -6.42 -26.78 -0.02
C LEU A 289 -6.33 -25.40 0.64
N ASN A 290 -7.39 -24.59 0.54
CA ASN A 290 -7.43 -23.22 1.02
C ASN A 290 -7.70 -23.15 2.53
N SER A 291 -7.04 -22.20 3.20
CA SER A 291 -7.41 -21.81 4.56
C SER A 291 -8.55 -20.77 4.55
N ALA A 292 -9.13 -20.52 5.73
CA ALA A 292 -10.10 -19.43 5.93
C ALA A 292 -9.57 -18.05 5.48
N PHE A 293 -8.26 -17.79 5.51
CA PHE A 293 -7.68 -16.54 5.00
C PHE A 293 -7.81 -16.44 3.47
N ASN A 294 -7.55 -17.53 2.74
CA ASN A 294 -7.67 -17.57 1.28
C ASN A 294 -9.14 -17.45 0.85
N ALA A 295 -10.06 -18.12 1.56
CA ALA A 295 -11.50 -18.01 1.31
C ALA A 295 -12.05 -16.60 1.61
N LEU A 296 -11.56 -15.93 2.66
CA LEU A 296 -11.91 -14.53 2.93
C LEU A 296 -11.30 -13.56 1.89
N SER A 297 -10.09 -13.84 1.37
CA SER A 297 -9.52 -13.14 0.21
C SER A 297 -10.40 -13.31 -1.04
N ALA A 298 -10.91 -14.52 -1.29
CA ALA A 298 -11.87 -14.79 -2.37
C ALA A 298 -13.21 -14.05 -2.18
N ALA A 299 -13.66 -13.87 -0.95
CA ALA A 299 -14.81 -13.02 -0.62
C ALA A 299 -14.52 -11.50 -0.70
N GLY A 300 -13.30 -11.10 -1.11
CA GLY A 300 -12.88 -9.70 -1.25
C GLY A 300 -12.48 -9.01 0.06
N GLY A 301 -12.30 -9.79 1.14
CA GLY A 301 -11.91 -9.30 2.46
C GLY A 301 -13.03 -8.69 3.30
N PRO A 302 -12.73 -8.26 4.54
CA PRO A 302 -13.64 -7.47 5.35
C PRO A 302 -13.98 -6.10 4.73
N THR A 303 -15.21 -5.63 4.93
CA THR A 303 -15.63 -4.26 4.54
C THR A 303 -14.83 -3.20 5.32
N ALA A 304 -15.00 -1.92 5.00
CA ALA A 304 -14.35 -0.82 5.71
C ALA A 304 -14.74 -0.69 7.21
N ILE A 305 -15.73 -1.44 7.68
CA ILE A 305 -16.10 -1.55 9.11
C ILE A 305 -15.97 -2.97 9.67
N GLY A 306 -15.57 -3.96 8.87
CA GLY A 306 -15.41 -5.35 9.31
C GLY A 306 -14.13 -5.56 10.11
N SER A 307 -14.20 -6.41 11.13
CA SER A 307 -13.02 -6.77 11.94
C SER A 307 -11.99 -7.53 11.11
N VAL A 308 -10.72 -7.23 11.30
CA VAL A 308 -9.60 -8.08 10.84
C VAL A 308 -9.09 -9.00 11.94
N ARG A 309 -9.56 -8.84 13.19
CA ARG A 309 -9.00 -9.55 14.36
C ARG A 309 -9.97 -10.45 15.11
N LYS A 310 -11.27 -10.19 15.01
CA LYS A 310 -12.34 -10.94 15.68
C LYS A 310 -13.14 -11.84 14.73
N ILE A 311 -12.60 -12.14 13.53
CA ILE A 311 -13.25 -12.98 12.51
C ILE A 311 -13.47 -14.39 13.08
N GLN A 312 -14.64 -14.97 12.86
CA GLN A 312 -14.99 -16.30 13.39
C GLN A 312 -15.02 -17.36 12.28
N HIS A 313 -14.19 -18.38 12.42
CA HIS A 313 -14.31 -19.64 11.68
C HIS A 313 -15.14 -20.62 12.52
N ILE A 314 -16.22 -21.14 11.93
CA ILE A 314 -17.24 -21.93 12.63
C ILE A 314 -17.43 -23.26 11.89
N ARG A 315 -17.24 -24.37 12.62
CA ARG A 315 -17.45 -25.74 12.16
C ARG A 315 -18.42 -26.45 13.07
N GLY A 316 -19.68 -26.56 12.64
CA GLY A 316 -20.77 -27.04 13.48
C GLY A 316 -20.91 -26.19 14.75
N THR A 317 -20.67 -26.80 15.91
CA THR A 317 -20.67 -26.11 17.23
C THR A 317 -19.32 -25.46 17.59
N THR A 318 -18.24 -25.81 16.89
CA THR A 318 -16.89 -25.29 17.19
C THR A 318 -16.72 -23.90 16.60
N LYS A 319 -16.18 -22.95 17.38
CA LYS A 319 -15.80 -21.61 16.91
C LYS A 319 -14.32 -21.35 17.19
N ARG A 320 -13.58 -20.87 16.20
CA ARG A 320 -12.18 -20.42 16.29
C ARG A 320 -12.12 -18.95 15.88
N THR A 321 -11.41 -18.12 16.63
CA THR A 321 -11.18 -16.71 16.24
C THR A 321 -9.92 -16.61 15.40
N MET A 322 -10.04 -16.01 14.22
CA MET A 322 -8.97 -15.79 13.25
C MET A 322 -8.49 -14.33 13.35
N ASP A 323 -7.30 -14.11 13.92
CA ASP A 323 -6.68 -12.80 14.04
C ASP A 323 -5.64 -12.58 12.93
N LEU A 324 -5.90 -11.62 12.03
CA LEU A 324 -4.96 -11.27 10.97
C LEU A 324 -3.63 -10.74 11.52
N TYR A 325 -3.62 -10.04 12.66
CA TYR A 325 -2.37 -9.48 13.19
C TYR A 325 -1.45 -10.59 13.73
N ALA A 326 -2.03 -11.70 14.21
CA ALA A 326 -1.29 -12.91 14.54
C ALA A 326 -0.70 -13.54 13.28
N PHE A 327 -1.49 -13.75 12.22
CA PHE A 327 -1.01 -14.25 10.92
C PHE A 327 0.09 -13.37 10.28
N MET A 328 -0.03 -12.04 10.40
CA MET A 328 0.98 -11.10 9.92
C MET A 328 2.30 -11.13 10.72
N SER A 329 2.28 -11.65 11.95
CA SER A 329 3.49 -11.90 12.76
C SER A 329 4.03 -13.32 12.62
N ASP A 330 3.16 -14.30 12.35
CA ASP A 330 3.48 -15.71 12.15
C ASP A 330 2.52 -16.32 11.10
N PRO A 331 2.95 -16.44 9.83
CA PRO A 331 2.12 -17.01 8.77
C PRO A 331 1.72 -18.47 8.99
N THR A 332 2.38 -19.22 9.90
CA THR A 332 2.01 -20.62 10.18
C THR A 332 0.64 -20.74 10.86
N VAL A 333 0.13 -19.64 11.44
CA VAL A 333 -1.21 -19.53 12.04
C VAL A 333 -2.31 -19.99 11.06
N GLN A 334 -2.13 -19.83 9.74
CA GLN A 334 -3.09 -20.25 8.71
C GLN A 334 -3.46 -21.75 8.77
N TYR A 335 -2.53 -22.61 9.20
CA TYR A 335 -2.76 -24.07 9.24
C TYR A 335 -3.74 -24.49 10.35
N ASN A 336 -4.11 -23.58 11.27
CA ASN A 336 -5.15 -23.81 12.27
C ASN A 336 -6.57 -23.50 11.75
N PHE A 337 -6.69 -23.01 10.52
CA PHE A 337 -7.95 -22.62 9.87
C PHE A 337 -8.13 -23.37 8.55
N ASP A 338 -7.91 -24.69 8.62
CA ASP A 338 -8.35 -25.65 7.61
C ASP A 338 -9.84 -25.47 7.28
N LEU A 339 -10.26 -25.71 6.04
CA LEU A 339 -11.67 -25.59 5.64
C LEU A 339 -12.30 -26.96 5.34
N GLN A 340 -13.58 -27.09 5.71
CA GLN A 340 -14.42 -28.26 5.44
C GLN A 340 -15.77 -27.84 4.87
N ASN A 341 -16.50 -28.80 4.28
CA ASN A 341 -17.76 -28.53 3.61
C ASN A 341 -18.83 -28.05 4.60
N ASN A 342 -19.47 -26.93 4.27
CA ASN A 342 -20.39 -26.14 5.11
C ASN A 342 -19.75 -25.46 6.33
N ASP A 343 -18.42 -25.28 6.37
CA ASP A 343 -17.82 -24.32 7.31
C ASP A 343 -18.35 -22.89 7.04
N ILE A 344 -18.42 -22.10 8.11
CA ILE A 344 -18.91 -20.72 8.08
C ILE A 344 -17.79 -19.77 8.51
N LEU A 345 -17.57 -18.71 7.73
CA LEU A 345 -16.75 -17.55 8.08
C LEU A 345 -17.67 -16.37 8.40
N HIS A 346 -17.62 -15.88 9.62
CA HIS A 346 -18.42 -14.73 10.07
C HIS A 346 -17.50 -13.57 10.46
N VAL A 347 -17.58 -12.47 9.71
CA VAL A 347 -16.84 -11.24 9.97
C VAL A 347 -17.72 -10.29 10.78
N PRO A 348 -17.46 -10.06 12.09
CA PRO A 348 -18.19 -9.05 12.85
C PRO A 348 -17.74 -7.63 12.47
N VAL A 349 -18.47 -6.62 12.92
CA VAL A 349 -18.02 -5.22 12.91
C VAL A 349 -16.78 -5.08 13.81
N ALA A 350 -15.82 -4.24 13.41
CA ALA A 350 -14.64 -3.92 14.20
C ALA A 350 -15.03 -3.10 15.45
N ASP A 351 -14.58 -3.56 16.61
CA ASP A 351 -15.11 -3.16 17.92
C ASP A 351 -14.36 -1.96 18.54
N LYS A 352 -13.03 -2.03 18.54
CA LYS A 352 -12.14 -0.99 19.06
C LYS A 352 -11.14 -0.56 17.99
N LEU A 353 -11.41 0.59 17.39
CA LEU A 353 -10.54 1.24 16.42
C LEU A 353 -9.78 2.39 17.08
N VAL A 354 -8.46 2.44 16.86
CA VAL A 354 -7.56 3.48 17.37
C VAL A 354 -6.71 4.01 16.23
N SER A 355 -6.65 5.33 16.04
CA SER A 355 -5.80 5.95 15.03
C SER A 355 -4.48 6.43 15.63
N ILE A 356 -3.37 6.23 14.91
CA ILE A 356 -2.04 6.77 15.29
C ILE A 356 -1.45 7.59 14.14
N GLN A 357 -0.89 8.76 14.47
CA GLN A 357 -0.36 9.70 13.49
C GLN A 357 0.89 10.44 13.98
N GLY A 358 1.65 11.03 13.05
CA GLY A 358 2.89 11.76 13.33
C GLY A 358 4.13 10.87 13.20
N ALA A 359 5.06 10.95 14.15
CA ALA A 359 6.39 10.34 14.12
C ALA A 359 6.40 8.79 14.30
N VAL A 360 5.66 8.08 13.44
CA VAL A 360 5.56 6.61 13.37
C VAL A 360 5.70 6.14 11.92
N LYS A 361 6.22 4.92 11.71
CA LYS A 361 6.48 4.42 10.35
C LYS A 361 5.20 4.11 9.55
N ARG A 362 4.07 3.88 10.23
CA ARG A 362 2.78 3.53 9.63
C ARG A 362 1.63 4.30 10.31
N PRO A 363 1.38 5.57 9.96
CA PRO A 363 0.29 6.36 10.52
C PRO A 363 -1.05 5.93 9.90
N MET A 364 -1.83 5.12 10.62
CA MET A 364 -3.08 4.49 10.18
C MET A 364 -4.04 4.24 11.36
N THR A 365 -5.22 3.71 11.07
CA THR A 365 -6.16 3.16 12.07
C THR A 365 -5.87 1.68 12.31
N TYR A 366 -6.00 1.22 13.54
CA TYR A 366 -5.69 -0.14 13.99
C TYR A 366 -6.87 -0.72 14.77
N GLU A 367 -7.17 -2.01 14.56
CA GLU A 367 -8.10 -2.74 15.43
C GLU A 367 -7.33 -3.30 16.65
N MET A 368 -7.84 -3.02 17.84
CA MET A 368 -7.14 -3.30 19.11
C MET A 368 -7.96 -4.20 20.03
N LEU A 369 -7.28 -5.09 20.75
CA LEU A 369 -7.91 -5.98 21.74
C LEU A 369 -7.86 -5.39 23.15
N ASP A 370 -8.71 -5.86 24.04
CA ASP A 370 -8.89 -5.27 25.38
C ASP A 370 -7.72 -5.44 26.36
N LYS A 371 -6.73 -6.27 25.98
CA LYS A 371 -5.48 -6.48 26.74
C LYS A 371 -4.29 -5.73 26.15
N GLU A 372 -4.47 -5.04 25.03
CA GLU A 372 -3.41 -4.36 24.30
C GLU A 372 -3.28 -2.88 24.71
N THR A 373 -2.07 -2.36 24.55
CA THR A 373 -1.65 -1.07 25.11
C THR A 373 -1.19 -0.09 24.03
N LEU A 374 -0.91 1.15 24.44
CA LEU A 374 -0.24 2.14 23.60
C LEU A 374 1.12 1.65 23.04
N ALA A 375 1.86 0.83 23.79
CA ALA A 375 3.10 0.22 23.31
C ALA A 375 2.84 -0.81 22.18
N ASP A 376 1.73 -1.57 22.27
CA ASP A 376 1.31 -2.48 21.20
C ASP A 376 0.89 -1.71 19.95
N LEU A 377 0.16 -0.60 20.10
CA LEU A 377 -0.19 0.27 18.96
C LEU A 377 1.06 0.82 18.27
N ILE A 378 2.07 1.29 19.02
CA ILE A 378 3.36 1.74 18.45
C ILE A 378 4.08 0.59 17.73
N ARG A 379 4.04 -0.63 18.29
CA ARG A 379 4.57 -1.85 17.65
C ARG A 379 3.82 -2.17 16.35
N TYR A 380 2.49 -2.09 16.32
CA TYR A 380 1.69 -2.27 15.11
C TYR A 380 1.91 -1.12 14.08
N ALA A 381 2.24 0.09 14.53
CA ALA A 381 2.69 1.20 13.70
C ALA A 381 4.11 1.00 13.11
N GLY A 382 4.79 -0.10 13.43
CA GLY A 382 6.16 -0.40 12.97
C GLY A 382 7.26 0.28 13.80
N GLY A 383 6.89 0.87 14.94
CA GLY A 383 7.74 1.72 15.76
C GLY A 383 7.77 3.18 15.32
N LEU A 384 8.50 3.97 16.09
CA LEU A 384 8.69 5.40 15.91
C LEU A 384 9.63 5.71 14.73
N THR A 385 9.62 6.94 14.23
CA THR A 385 10.63 7.47 13.30
C THR A 385 11.83 8.07 14.06
N GLN A 386 12.92 8.40 13.34
CA GLN A 386 14.16 8.90 13.96
C GLN A 386 14.05 10.34 14.48
N ASP A 387 13.10 11.11 13.95
CA ASP A 387 12.79 12.48 14.31
C ASP A 387 11.80 12.59 15.48
N VAL A 388 11.48 11.51 16.19
CA VAL A 388 10.47 11.50 17.26
C VAL A 388 10.86 12.35 18.48
N TYR A 389 9.92 13.12 18.99
CA TYR A 389 10.06 13.87 20.25
C TYR A 389 9.93 12.91 21.45
N PRO A 390 10.95 12.78 22.32
CA PRO A 390 11.05 11.64 23.25
C PRO A 390 10.29 11.79 24.57
N ASP A 391 9.88 13.01 24.95
CA ASP A 391 9.34 13.27 26.28
C ASP A 391 7.94 12.68 26.46
N PHE A 392 7.01 13.00 25.56
CA PHE A 392 5.58 12.70 25.72
C PHE A 392 4.86 12.31 24.44
N ILE A 393 3.79 11.55 24.62
CA ILE A 393 2.85 11.11 23.59
C ILE A 393 1.44 11.58 23.98
N GLN A 394 0.71 12.15 23.02
CA GLN A 394 -0.61 12.72 23.25
C GLN A 394 -1.69 11.75 22.76
N ILE A 395 -2.81 11.62 23.48
CA ILE A 395 -4.02 10.97 23.01
C ILE A 395 -5.18 11.94 23.12
N GLN A 396 -5.85 12.15 21.99
CA GLN A 396 -7.13 12.83 21.88
C GLN A 396 -8.23 11.78 22.05
N ARG A 397 -9.03 11.91 23.12
CA ARG A 397 -10.03 10.93 23.57
C ARG A 397 -11.37 11.61 23.86
N TYR A 398 -12.47 11.01 23.42
CA TYR A 398 -13.81 11.47 23.82
C TYR A 398 -14.26 10.78 25.12
N VAL A 399 -14.70 11.56 26.10
CA VAL A 399 -15.19 11.08 27.40
C VAL A 399 -16.47 11.83 27.76
N ASN A 400 -17.59 11.11 27.90
CA ASN A 400 -18.91 11.67 28.21
C ASN A 400 -19.39 12.78 27.24
N GLY A 401 -18.92 12.73 25.98
CA GLY A 401 -19.21 13.76 24.96
C GLY A 401 -18.21 14.92 24.92
N GLU A 402 -17.31 15.03 25.89
CA GLU A 402 -16.24 16.02 25.91
C GLU A 402 -14.98 15.47 25.23
N GLU A 403 -14.31 16.28 24.41
CA GLU A 403 -12.98 15.98 23.90
C GLU A 403 -11.92 16.27 24.98
N LYS A 404 -11.02 15.32 25.23
CA LYS A 404 -9.93 15.45 26.21
C LYS A 404 -8.60 15.11 25.58
N LEU A 405 -7.63 16.00 25.76
CA LEU A 405 -6.24 15.76 25.42
C LEU A 405 -5.53 15.23 26.68
N LEU A 406 -4.95 14.04 26.55
CA LEU A 406 -4.25 13.34 27.62
C LEU A 406 -2.80 13.09 27.19
N GLU A 407 -1.86 13.17 28.12
CA GLU A 407 -0.42 13.04 27.84
C GLU A 407 0.23 12.03 28.79
N TRP A 408 1.17 11.24 28.25
CA TRP A 408 1.96 10.25 28.99
C TRP A 408 3.43 10.36 28.60
N ASN A 409 4.34 9.91 29.47
CA ASN A 409 5.75 9.93 29.15
C ASN A 409 6.08 8.82 28.13
N LEU A 410 6.55 9.21 26.94
CA LEU A 410 6.76 8.25 25.85
C LEU A 410 7.86 7.23 26.20
N THR A 411 8.90 7.65 26.91
CA THR A 411 9.97 6.74 27.38
C THR A 411 9.45 5.73 28.40
N ASP A 412 8.52 6.12 29.28
CA ASP A 412 7.94 5.22 30.29
C ASP A 412 6.93 4.24 29.68
N VAL A 413 6.17 4.68 28.67
CA VAL A 413 5.29 3.81 27.86
C VAL A 413 6.10 2.74 27.11
N LEU A 414 7.16 3.15 26.41
CA LEU A 414 8.02 2.22 25.63
C LEU A 414 8.72 1.18 26.52
N ASN A 415 9.16 1.60 27.72
CA ASN A 415 9.78 0.72 28.70
C ASN A 415 8.77 -0.10 29.54
N GLY A 416 7.47 0.02 29.26
CA GLY A 416 6.41 -0.71 29.98
C GLY A 416 6.21 -0.29 31.44
N ARG A 417 6.78 0.85 31.86
CA ARG A 417 6.55 1.48 33.17
C ARG A 417 5.15 2.10 33.24
N GLU A 418 4.68 2.71 32.15
CA GLU A 418 3.29 3.17 32.00
C GLU A 418 2.51 2.26 31.05
N LYS A 419 1.52 1.52 31.58
CA LYS A 419 0.63 0.64 30.79
C LYS A 419 -0.64 1.36 30.39
N VAL A 420 -0.53 2.23 29.39
CA VAL A 420 -1.65 3.04 28.89
C VAL A 420 -2.64 2.18 28.10
N ALA A 421 -3.86 2.06 28.63
CA ALA A 421 -4.97 1.37 27.98
C ALA A 421 -5.73 2.29 27.01
N LEU A 422 -6.13 1.72 25.88
CA LEU A 422 -6.80 2.42 24.77
C LEU A 422 -8.30 2.08 24.69
N VAL A 423 -9.09 3.07 24.26
CA VAL A 423 -10.54 2.97 24.05
C VAL A 423 -10.89 3.20 22.58
N ASN A 424 -12.10 2.81 22.17
CA ASN A 424 -12.55 3.00 20.80
C ASN A 424 -12.65 4.51 20.47
N GLY A 425 -12.13 4.90 19.30
CA GLY A 425 -12.10 6.31 18.86
C GLY A 425 -10.92 7.14 19.42
N ASP A 426 -9.96 6.52 20.12
CA ASP A 426 -8.72 7.21 20.51
C ASP A 426 -7.92 7.66 19.27
N VAL A 427 -7.39 8.88 19.34
CA VAL A 427 -6.51 9.45 18.31
C VAL A 427 -5.15 9.79 18.93
N VAL A 428 -4.19 8.91 18.73
CA VAL A 428 -2.82 8.99 19.25
C VAL A 428 -1.95 9.86 18.33
N ARG A 429 -1.30 10.87 18.90
CA ARG A 429 -0.44 11.84 18.20
C ARG A 429 0.99 11.75 18.74
N VAL A 430 1.90 11.28 17.90
CA VAL A 430 3.34 11.19 18.20
C VAL A 430 4.03 12.39 17.56
N ARG A 431 4.70 13.24 18.35
CA ARG A 431 5.31 14.48 17.84
C ARG A 431 6.68 14.22 17.22
N SER A 432 7.02 15.02 16.21
CA SER A 432 8.39 15.16 15.70
C SER A 432 9.15 16.26 16.45
N ILE A 433 10.49 16.18 16.45
CA ILE A 433 11.41 17.20 16.94
C ILE A 433 11.35 18.40 15.99
N ASN A 434 10.52 19.38 16.34
CA ASN A 434 10.41 20.65 15.63
C ASN A 434 11.36 21.74 16.18
N LYS A 435 12.30 21.39 17.07
CA LYS A 435 13.33 22.33 17.55
C LYS A 435 14.31 22.60 16.39
N PRO A 436 14.49 23.87 15.96
CA PRO A 436 15.52 24.19 14.97
C PRO A 436 16.91 23.83 15.49
N MET A 437 17.78 23.36 14.60
CA MET A 437 19.20 23.16 14.94
C MET A 437 19.78 24.49 15.43
N ASP A 438 20.43 24.47 16.59
CA ASP A 438 20.99 25.68 17.21
C ASP A 438 22.50 25.61 17.47
N THR A 439 23.14 24.45 17.33
CA THR A 439 24.59 24.25 17.54
C THR A 439 25.35 23.99 16.22
N PHE A 440 25.22 24.90 15.24
CA PHE A 440 25.95 24.82 13.96
C PHE A 440 26.61 26.15 13.61
N VAL A 441 27.54 26.11 12.66
CA VAL A 441 28.06 27.28 11.93
C VAL A 441 27.93 27.02 10.42
N ASP A 442 27.67 28.06 9.63
CA ASP A 442 27.44 27.99 8.18
C ASP A 442 28.66 28.58 7.45
N ILE A 443 29.11 28.04 6.32
CA ILE A 443 30.19 28.63 5.52
C ILE A 443 29.94 28.50 4.03
N ASP A 444 30.09 29.61 3.29
CA ASP A 444 29.84 29.69 1.85
C ASP A 444 30.85 30.59 1.12
N GLY A 445 30.61 30.83 -0.18
CA GLY A 445 31.54 31.54 -1.06
C GLY A 445 32.68 30.65 -1.59
N SER A 446 33.90 31.18 -1.67
CA SER A 446 35.08 30.57 -2.29
C SER A 446 35.74 29.45 -1.46
N VAL A 447 34.99 28.39 -1.20
CA VAL A 447 35.45 27.13 -0.57
C VAL A 447 35.12 25.93 -1.47
N TYR A 448 35.80 24.79 -1.26
CA TYR A 448 35.48 23.54 -1.94
C TYR A 448 34.31 22.79 -1.28
N TYR A 449 34.13 22.95 0.04
CA TYR A 449 33.11 22.28 0.84
C TYR A 449 32.23 23.27 1.63
N PRO A 450 31.37 24.06 0.94
CA PRO A 450 30.41 24.95 1.60
C PRO A 450 29.28 24.17 2.28
N GLY A 451 28.69 24.78 3.31
CA GLY A 451 27.54 24.26 4.04
C GLY A 451 27.64 24.42 5.55
N ARG A 452 26.81 23.66 6.28
CA ARG A 452 26.77 23.68 7.75
C ARG A 452 27.74 22.68 8.37
N PHE A 453 28.46 23.14 9.38
CA PHE A 453 29.34 22.35 10.21
C PHE A 453 28.87 22.39 11.67
N ASP A 454 29.17 21.34 12.44
CA ASP A 454 28.92 21.33 13.88
C ASP A 454 29.73 22.43 14.58
N PHE A 455 29.09 23.24 15.44
CA PHE A 455 29.79 24.28 16.20
C PHE A 455 30.71 23.67 17.28
N GLY A 456 30.36 22.53 17.87
CA GLY A 456 31.15 21.89 18.93
C GLY A 456 32.55 21.47 18.46
N ALA A 457 32.63 20.90 17.26
CA ALA A 457 33.89 20.54 16.62
C ALA A 457 34.61 21.71 15.91
N ASN A 458 33.94 22.86 15.71
CA ASN A 458 34.48 24.00 14.94
C ASN A 458 34.20 25.36 15.63
N PRO A 459 34.72 25.59 16.85
CA PRO A 459 34.43 26.79 17.63
C PRO A 459 35.15 28.06 17.13
N THR A 460 36.10 27.94 16.21
CA THR A 460 36.85 29.08 15.66
C THR A 460 36.88 29.09 14.13
N LEU A 461 37.07 30.29 13.59
CA LEU A 461 37.14 30.57 12.17
C LEU A 461 38.21 29.74 11.46
N LYS A 462 39.39 29.57 12.08
CA LYS A 462 40.43 28.68 11.57
C LYS A 462 39.94 27.24 11.44
N THR A 463 39.37 26.64 12.50
CA THR A 463 38.94 25.23 12.49
C THR A 463 37.85 24.95 11.46
N LEU A 464 36.96 25.92 11.22
CA LEU A 464 35.93 25.84 10.17
C LEU A 464 36.56 25.90 8.77
N ILE A 465 37.48 26.85 8.54
CA ILE A 465 38.12 27.06 7.23
C ILE A 465 39.04 25.89 6.84
N GLU A 466 39.76 25.30 7.78
CA GLU A 466 40.59 24.10 7.55
C GLU A 466 39.77 22.91 7.01
N ARG A 467 38.47 22.85 7.31
CA ARG A 467 37.55 21.80 6.84
C ARG A 467 36.77 22.17 5.59
N ALA A 468 36.36 23.43 5.46
CA ALA A 468 35.68 23.93 4.27
C ALA A 468 36.62 23.99 3.05
N GLN A 469 37.92 24.18 3.30
CA GLN A 469 39.00 24.30 2.33
C GLN A 469 38.79 25.44 1.33
N PRO A 470 39.45 26.61 1.53
CA PRO A 470 39.45 27.71 0.55
C PRO A 470 39.91 27.22 -0.82
N ASN A 471 39.24 27.70 -1.87
CA ASN A 471 39.66 27.43 -3.24
C ASN A 471 40.63 28.52 -3.76
N GLU A 472 41.24 28.29 -4.93
CA GLU A 472 42.21 29.21 -5.56
C GLU A 472 41.69 30.64 -5.81
N ARG A 473 40.37 30.86 -5.69
CA ARG A 473 39.71 32.16 -5.87
C ARG A 473 39.31 32.80 -4.54
N ALA A 474 39.67 32.23 -3.38
CA ALA A 474 39.41 32.85 -2.08
C ALA A 474 40.23 34.14 -1.91
N LYS A 475 39.58 35.22 -1.45
CA LYS A 475 40.26 36.47 -1.07
C LYS A 475 41.10 36.24 0.20
N PRO A 476 42.42 36.51 0.18
CA PRO A 476 43.31 36.13 1.29
C PRO A 476 43.37 37.15 2.44
N ASP A 477 42.78 38.34 2.28
CA ASP A 477 42.93 39.44 3.25
C ASP A 477 41.91 39.37 4.40
N PHE A 478 40.63 39.22 4.04
CA PHE A 478 39.51 39.24 4.95
C PHE A 478 38.30 38.50 4.38
N LEU A 479 37.37 38.18 5.27
CA LEU A 479 36.08 37.56 5.00
C LEU A 479 34.98 38.27 5.81
N LEU A 480 33.73 37.89 5.58
CA LEU A 480 32.58 38.43 6.32
C LEU A 480 31.99 37.34 7.22
N VAL A 481 31.56 37.71 8.43
CA VAL A 481 30.79 36.84 9.33
C VAL A 481 29.44 37.49 9.62
N GLU A 482 28.36 36.89 9.14
CA GLU A 482 26.99 37.26 9.52
C GLU A 482 26.67 36.60 10.88
N ARG A 483 26.52 37.42 11.93
CA ARG A 483 26.15 36.99 13.28
C ARG A 483 24.72 37.41 13.58
N THR A 484 23.89 36.46 14.03
CA THR A 484 22.53 36.75 14.49
C THR A 484 22.56 37.16 15.96
N ARG A 485 22.16 38.40 16.26
CA ARG A 485 22.10 38.94 17.63
C ARG A 485 20.86 38.41 18.40
N PRO A 486 20.81 38.56 19.75
CA PRO A 486 19.67 38.10 20.55
C PRO A 486 18.32 38.77 20.23
N ASP A 487 18.32 39.93 19.57
CA ASP A 487 17.14 40.63 19.07
C ASP A 487 16.73 40.19 17.64
N ALA A 488 17.37 39.13 17.12
CA ALA A 488 17.27 38.63 15.75
C ALA A 488 17.74 39.59 14.65
N THR A 489 18.43 40.69 14.97
CA THR A 489 19.14 41.49 13.95
C THR A 489 20.40 40.77 13.47
N ILE A 490 20.79 41.03 12.21
CA ILE A 490 22.01 40.49 11.60
C ILE A 490 23.10 41.56 11.66
N GLU A 491 24.26 41.16 12.17
CA GLU A 491 25.49 41.95 12.22
C GLU A 491 26.52 41.35 11.26
N VAL A 492 27.04 42.15 10.33
CA VAL A 492 28.10 41.71 9.40
C VAL A 492 29.44 42.17 9.96
N ILE A 493 30.25 41.22 10.41
CA ILE A 493 31.57 41.46 10.99
C ILE A 493 32.63 41.18 9.92
N THR A 494 33.40 42.20 9.53
CA THR A 494 34.59 41.99 8.70
C THR A 494 35.72 41.44 9.56
N VAL A 495 36.22 40.24 9.23
CA VAL A 495 37.28 39.55 10.00
C VAL A 495 38.48 39.26 9.09
N PRO A 496 39.73 39.54 9.52
CA PRO A 496 40.92 39.13 8.78
C PRO A 496 40.95 37.62 8.52
N PHE A 497 41.52 37.20 7.40
CA PHE A 497 41.66 35.78 7.10
C PHE A 497 42.61 35.11 8.12
N PRO A 498 42.32 33.91 8.66
CA PRO A 498 43.19 33.29 9.66
C PRO A 498 44.64 33.14 9.18
N GLY A 499 45.58 33.71 9.94
CA GLY A 499 47.01 33.76 9.62
C GLY A 499 47.46 35.01 8.83
N TYR A 500 46.54 35.78 8.24
CA TYR A 500 46.88 37.05 7.58
C TYR A 500 47.45 38.06 8.59
N ASN A 501 48.63 38.61 8.31
CA ASN A 501 49.33 39.59 9.17
C ASN A 501 49.44 39.21 10.66
N ASN A 502 49.53 37.91 10.97
CA ASN A 502 49.50 37.36 12.35
C ASN A 502 48.23 37.73 13.15
N ALA A 503 47.10 37.94 12.49
CA ALA A 503 45.82 38.17 13.14
C ALA A 503 45.43 37.01 14.08
N PRO A 504 44.84 37.29 15.25
CA PRO A 504 44.35 36.25 16.16
C PRO A 504 43.18 35.49 15.53
N ASP A 505 43.03 34.21 15.91
CA ASP A 505 41.90 33.39 15.48
C ASP A 505 40.58 33.92 16.07
N PHE A 506 39.50 33.85 15.29
CA PHE A 506 38.22 34.45 15.62
C PHE A 506 37.27 33.42 16.21
N ALA A 507 36.78 33.68 17.43
CA ALA A 507 35.78 32.85 18.08
C ALA A 507 34.42 33.01 17.40
N LEU A 508 33.94 31.89 16.84
CA LEU A 508 32.60 31.81 16.26
C LEU A 508 31.55 31.70 17.38
N GLN A 509 30.32 32.02 17.04
CA GLN A 509 29.14 31.76 17.83
C GLN A 509 28.21 30.82 17.07
N ALA A 510 27.36 30.12 17.81
CA ALA A 510 26.36 29.25 17.22
C ALA A 510 25.41 30.06 16.31
N LYS A 511 25.22 29.59 15.07
CA LYS A 511 24.49 30.22 13.96
C LYS A 511 25.21 31.39 13.25
N ASP A 512 26.50 31.61 13.48
CA ASP A 512 27.31 32.44 12.57
C ASP A 512 27.32 31.84 11.16
N ARG A 513 27.24 32.69 10.12
CA ARG A 513 27.60 32.36 8.75
C ARG A 513 28.90 33.04 8.35
N VAL A 514 29.86 32.28 7.84
CA VAL A 514 31.14 32.77 7.32
C VAL A 514 31.08 32.81 5.79
N HIS A 515 31.21 33.99 5.20
CA HIS A 515 31.21 34.16 3.75
C HIS A 515 32.63 34.44 3.23
N ILE A 516 33.18 33.48 2.48
CA ILE A 516 34.53 33.58 1.90
C ILE A 516 34.44 34.27 0.54
N LEU A 517 34.93 35.51 0.46
CA LEU A 517 34.83 36.34 -0.74
C LEU A 517 35.63 35.76 -1.92
N ASP A 518 35.08 35.86 -3.13
CA ASP A 518 35.77 35.52 -4.39
C ASP A 518 36.61 36.71 -4.87
N LEU A 519 37.92 36.50 -4.99
CA LEU A 519 38.91 37.52 -5.34
C LEU A 519 38.68 38.20 -6.70
N ALA A 520 38.02 37.52 -7.63
CA ALA A 520 37.79 38.00 -9.00
C ALA A 520 36.34 38.44 -9.26
N SER A 521 35.41 38.22 -8.32
CA SER A 521 34.08 38.87 -8.32
C SER A 521 33.98 40.03 -7.34
N TYR A 522 34.84 40.07 -6.31
CA TYR A 522 34.92 41.16 -5.35
C TYR A 522 35.08 42.51 -6.05
N ARG A 523 34.18 43.44 -5.73
CA ARG A 523 34.28 44.84 -6.13
C ARG A 523 34.33 45.67 -4.86
N ASP A 524 35.37 46.49 -4.76
CA ASP A 524 35.49 47.47 -3.69
C ASP A 524 34.54 48.64 -4.00
N VAL A 525 33.27 48.50 -3.60
CA VAL A 525 32.25 49.55 -3.78
C VAL A 525 32.39 50.54 -2.62
N ALA A 526 33.48 51.30 -2.65
CA ALA A 526 33.69 52.43 -1.74
C ALA A 526 32.55 53.45 -1.90
N SER A 527 31.98 53.85 -0.76
CA SER A 527 30.87 54.82 -0.64
C SER A 527 31.37 56.25 -0.50
#